data_AF-A0A6B3GLK8-F1
#
_entry.id   AF-A0A6B3GLK8-F1
#
_cell.length_a   1.000
_cell.length_b   1.000
_cell.length_c   1.000
_cell.angle_alpha   90.00
_cell.angle_beta   90.00
_cell.angle_gamma   90.00
#
_symmetry.space_group_name_H-M   'P 1'
#
loop_
_entity.id
_entity.type
_entity.pdbx_description
1 polymer ?
#
loop_
_entity_poly.entity_id
_entity_poly.type
_entity_poly.pdbx_seq_one_letter_code
_entity_poly.pdbx_strand_id
1 'polypeptide(L)'
;MLPTPDLDDRRFQDLMDEARRLIARRCPEWTDHNPSDPGSTLVEAFAMMADQMIHRINQVPDRLYVKFLDLIGLRMLPPAAARTPVTFWSTAPVTEAPLVIRGGTRVATLRTETEEAVSFRTDGDVTMVPGPLAHVVTQNHGDDRPQDREFGSHGMRAPFPAFGSVPQPGDAVLLGLERAVPGCAVRIEFDGRIDGVGVDPQAPPLVWEAWDGSVWSACEVSTDETGGL
;
A
#
# COMPACT_ATOMS: atom_id res chain seq x y z
N MET A 1 -3.48 17.85 16.68
CA MET A 1 -4.12 19.14 16.38
C MET A 1 -4.19 19.90 17.69
N LEU A 2 -3.71 21.15 17.74
CA LEU A 2 -3.87 21.95 18.96
C LEU A 2 -5.37 22.27 19.10
N PRO A 3 -5.96 22.16 20.30
CA PRO A 3 -7.36 22.49 20.50
C PRO A 3 -7.60 23.96 20.17
N THR A 4 -8.68 24.24 19.43
CA THR A 4 -9.08 25.62 19.15
C THR A 4 -9.51 26.28 20.45
N PRO A 5 -8.87 27.39 20.88
CA PRO A 5 -9.27 28.06 22.11
C PRO A 5 -10.60 28.79 21.91
N ASP A 6 -11.47 28.74 22.92
CA ASP A 6 -12.60 29.66 23.00
C ASP A 6 -12.06 31.07 23.25
N LEU A 7 -12.51 32.04 22.44
CA LEU A 7 -12.16 33.45 22.60
C LEU A 7 -12.93 34.09 23.75
N ASP A 8 -14.12 33.57 24.04
CA ASP A 8 -14.96 33.89 25.19
C ASP A 8 -15.60 32.60 25.69
N ASP A 9 -15.43 32.29 26.98
CA ASP A 9 -15.88 31.05 27.63
C ASP A 9 -17.20 31.22 28.39
N ARG A 10 -17.78 32.42 28.39
CA ARG A 10 -19.06 32.70 29.05
C ARG A 10 -20.20 32.00 28.33
N ARG A 11 -21.05 31.34 29.12
CA ARG A 11 -22.30 30.74 28.67
C ARG A 11 -23.47 31.59 29.13
N PHE A 12 -24.65 31.31 28.58
CA PHE A 12 -25.91 31.93 28.97
C PHE A 12 -26.08 32.12 30.50
N GLN A 13 -25.77 31.11 31.32
CA GLN A 13 -25.91 31.21 32.78
C GLN A 13 -24.92 32.19 33.41
N ASP A 14 -23.68 32.25 32.90
CA ASP A 14 -22.68 33.21 33.37
C ASP A 14 -23.12 34.65 33.07
N LEU A 15 -23.75 34.86 31.90
CA LEU A 15 -24.34 36.14 31.50
C LEU A 15 -25.54 36.52 32.38
N MET A 16 -26.38 35.54 32.76
CA MET A 16 -27.49 35.75 33.70
C MET A 16 -27.01 36.14 35.10
N ASP A 17 -26.01 35.45 35.62
CA ASP A 17 -25.47 35.72 36.94
C ASP A 17 -24.75 37.08 36.99
N GLU A 18 -24.03 37.43 35.93
CA GLU A 18 -23.42 38.76 35.79
C GLU A 18 -24.48 39.86 35.73
N ALA A 19 -25.53 39.70 34.92
CA ALA A 19 -26.64 40.65 34.81
C ALA A 19 -27.34 40.86 36.17
N ARG A 20 -27.63 39.77 36.91
CA ARG A 20 -28.22 39.85 38.26
C ARG A 20 -27.34 40.62 39.24
N ARG A 21 -26.02 40.38 39.22
CA ARG A 21 -25.05 41.11 40.06
C ARG A 21 -25.02 42.61 39.72
N LEU A 22 -25.14 42.95 38.44
CA LEU A 22 -25.18 44.36 38.00
C LEU A 22 -26.48 45.05 38.41
N ILE A 23 -27.63 44.38 38.22
CA ILE A 23 -28.96 44.90 38.61
C ILE A 23 -28.97 45.22 40.10
N ALA A 24 -28.53 44.30 40.95
CA ALA A 24 -28.49 44.50 42.41
C ALA A 24 -27.64 45.71 42.85
N ARG A 25 -26.63 46.09 42.06
CA ARG A 25 -25.74 47.23 42.37
C ARG A 25 -26.21 48.54 41.75
N ARG A 26 -26.88 48.49 40.59
CA ARG A 26 -27.16 49.66 39.76
C ARG A 26 -28.61 50.11 39.79
N CYS A 27 -29.52 49.18 40.07
CA CYS A 27 -30.97 49.42 40.08
C CYS A 27 -31.59 48.87 41.38
N PRO A 28 -31.15 49.32 42.58
CA PRO A 28 -31.66 48.83 43.86
C PRO A 28 -33.18 49.03 44.04
N GLU A 29 -33.78 49.95 43.29
CA GLU A 29 -35.22 50.19 43.22
C GLU A 29 -36.01 49.10 42.49
N TRP A 30 -35.36 48.28 41.67
CA TRP A 30 -36.00 47.17 40.98
C TRP A 30 -35.97 45.94 41.88
N THR A 31 -37.11 45.62 42.50
CA THR A 31 -37.22 44.58 43.54
C THR A 31 -37.90 43.29 43.08
N ASP A 32 -38.60 43.32 41.94
CA ASP A 32 -39.26 42.14 41.38
C ASP A 32 -38.32 41.43 40.41
N HIS A 33 -37.83 40.25 40.82
CA HIS A 33 -36.93 39.40 40.04
C HIS A 33 -37.57 38.04 39.72
N ASN A 34 -38.90 37.96 39.74
CA ASN A 34 -39.62 36.75 39.36
C ASN A 34 -39.40 36.47 37.86
N PRO A 35 -39.29 35.21 37.41
CA PRO A 35 -39.32 34.86 35.98
C PRO A 35 -40.44 35.52 35.16
N SER A 36 -41.58 35.87 35.77
CA SER A 36 -42.69 36.56 35.11
C SER A 36 -42.52 38.07 34.95
N ASP A 37 -41.47 38.66 35.53
CA ASP A 37 -41.18 40.08 35.38
C ASP A 37 -40.68 40.40 33.95
N PRO A 38 -41.28 41.38 33.25
CA PRO A 38 -40.86 41.77 31.90
C PRO A 38 -39.39 42.19 31.80
N GLY A 39 -38.83 42.82 32.84
CA GLY A 39 -37.42 43.19 32.87
C GLY A 39 -36.50 41.97 32.88
N SER A 40 -36.85 40.97 33.67
CA SER A 40 -36.15 39.68 33.74
C SER A 40 -36.22 38.93 32.41
N THR A 41 -37.37 38.99 31.72
CA THR A 41 -37.53 38.41 30.37
C THR A 41 -36.63 39.12 29.33
N LEU A 42 -36.51 40.45 29.40
CA LEU A 42 -35.60 41.19 28.53
C LEU A 42 -34.14 40.80 28.78
N VAL A 43 -33.75 40.69 30.05
CA VAL A 43 -32.40 40.27 30.45
C VAL A 43 -32.08 38.88 29.87
N GLU A 44 -32.99 37.92 30.00
CA GLU A 44 -32.87 36.58 29.39
C GLU A 44 -32.73 36.66 27.86
N ALA A 45 -33.57 37.45 27.18
CA ALA A 45 -33.48 37.62 25.73
C ALA A 45 -32.12 38.20 25.29
N PHE A 46 -31.59 39.19 26.03
CA PHE A 46 -30.27 39.78 25.75
C PHE A 46 -29.13 38.80 26.00
N ALA A 47 -29.21 37.97 27.04
CA ALA A 47 -28.20 36.95 27.27
C ALA A 47 -28.23 35.85 26.21
N MET A 48 -29.41 35.46 25.72
CA MET A 48 -29.51 34.53 24.59
C MET A 48 -28.86 35.12 23.32
N MET A 49 -29.08 36.41 23.04
CA MET A 49 -28.42 37.08 21.91
C MET A 49 -26.90 37.14 22.08
N ALA A 50 -26.41 37.43 23.29
CA ALA A 50 -24.99 37.46 23.59
C ALA A 50 -24.34 36.07 23.50
N ASP A 51 -24.98 35.03 24.02
CA ASP A 51 -24.54 33.63 23.91
C ASP A 51 -24.41 33.20 22.44
N GLN A 52 -25.36 33.58 21.57
CA GLN A 52 -25.25 33.36 20.13
C GLN A 52 -24.08 34.12 19.47
N MET A 53 -23.79 35.35 19.92
CA MET A 53 -22.63 36.11 19.42
C MET A 53 -21.31 35.49 19.86
N ILE A 54 -21.22 35.04 21.12
CA ILE A 54 -20.07 34.32 21.66
C ILE A 54 -19.85 33.02 20.88
N HIS A 55 -20.91 32.27 20.62
CA HIS A 55 -20.80 31.06 19.79
C HIS A 55 -20.20 31.36 18.40
N ARG A 56 -20.62 32.47 17.76
CA ARG A 56 -20.11 32.87 16.43
C ARG A 56 -18.67 33.37 16.49
N ILE A 57 -18.26 34.05 17.56
CA ILE A 57 -16.87 34.53 17.70
C ILE A 57 -15.92 33.35 17.89
N ASN A 58 -16.33 32.31 18.62
CA ASN A 58 -15.52 31.10 18.83
C ASN A 58 -15.35 30.24 17.56
N GLN A 59 -16.11 30.51 16.48
CA GLN A 59 -15.87 29.90 15.16
C GLN A 59 -14.83 30.64 14.31
N VAL A 60 -14.42 31.86 14.71
CA VAL A 60 -13.45 32.68 13.95
C VAL A 60 -12.06 32.04 13.88
N PRO A 61 -11.49 31.49 14.97
CA PRO A 61 -10.16 30.87 14.93
C PRO A 61 -10.04 29.77 13.87
N ASP A 62 -11.03 28.88 13.75
CA ASP A 62 -11.02 27.80 12.74
C ASP A 62 -11.05 28.35 11.31
N ARG A 63 -11.86 29.39 11.07
CA ARG A 63 -11.93 30.05 9.75
C ARG A 63 -10.64 30.78 9.42
N LEU A 64 -10.03 31.44 10.41
CA LEU A 64 -8.74 32.11 10.25
C LEU A 64 -7.61 31.10 10.02
N TYR A 65 -7.62 29.96 10.69
CA TYR A 65 -6.65 28.89 10.49
C TYR A 65 -6.60 28.45 9.01
N VAL A 66 -7.75 28.14 8.41
CA VAL A 66 -7.83 27.79 6.98
C VAL A 66 -7.31 28.92 6.09
N LYS A 67 -7.61 30.18 6.43
CA LYS A 67 -7.13 31.35 5.66
C LYS A 67 -5.64 31.60 5.80
N PHE A 68 -5.05 31.33 6.97
CA PHE A 68 -3.62 31.40 7.17
C PHE A 68 -2.91 30.30 6.38
N LEU A 69 -3.45 29.07 6.34
CA LEU A 69 -2.93 28.00 5.49
C LEU A 69 -2.92 28.42 4.01
N ASP A 70 -4.01 29.02 3.53
CA ASP A 70 -4.12 29.55 2.16
C ASP A 70 -3.09 30.67 1.89
N LEU A 71 -2.89 31.58 2.85
CA LEU A 71 -1.94 32.70 2.74
C LEU A 71 -0.49 32.24 2.63
N ILE A 72 -0.09 31.20 3.38
CA ILE A 72 1.26 30.60 3.27
C ILE A 72 1.40 29.65 2.08
N GLY A 73 0.37 29.56 1.23
CA GLY A 73 0.38 28.79 -0.01
C GLY A 73 0.18 27.29 0.20
N LEU A 74 -0.25 26.84 1.38
CA LEU A 74 -0.63 25.45 1.59
C LEU A 74 -1.93 25.16 0.83
N ARG A 75 -1.82 24.30 -0.17
CA ARG A 75 -2.96 23.79 -0.93
C ARG A 75 -3.22 22.36 -0.52
N MET A 76 -4.50 21.99 -0.44
CA MET A 76 -4.86 20.57 -0.37
C MET A 76 -4.33 19.87 -1.61
N LEU A 77 -3.65 18.74 -1.42
CA LEU A 77 -3.22 17.92 -2.54
C LEU A 77 -4.46 17.36 -3.24
N PRO A 78 -4.54 17.44 -4.57
CA PRO A 78 -5.62 16.77 -5.29
C PRO A 78 -5.53 15.25 -5.05
N PRO A 79 -6.65 14.52 -5.18
CA PRO A 79 -6.61 13.07 -5.13
C PRO A 79 -5.63 12.55 -6.19
N ALA A 80 -4.68 11.73 -5.77
CA ALA A 80 -3.72 11.09 -6.67
C ALA A 80 -4.28 9.77 -7.20
N ALA A 81 -4.02 9.46 -8.47
CA ALA A 81 -4.39 8.17 -9.05
C ALA A 81 -3.62 7.04 -8.34
N ALA A 82 -4.33 5.96 -7.98
CA ALA A 82 -3.72 4.76 -7.44
C ALA A 82 -2.80 4.09 -8.47
N ARG A 83 -1.69 3.53 -8.00
CA ARG A 83 -0.73 2.78 -8.83
C ARG A 83 -0.43 1.45 -8.17
N THR A 84 -0.32 0.40 -8.98
CA THR A 84 0.02 -0.95 -8.54
C THR A 84 0.77 -1.67 -9.64
N PRO A 85 1.73 -2.56 -9.33
CA PRO A 85 2.27 -3.48 -10.32
C PRO A 85 1.17 -4.40 -10.84
N VAL A 86 1.32 -4.84 -12.09
CA VAL A 86 0.47 -5.85 -12.72
C VAL A 86 1.34 -6.79 -13.54
N THR A 87 1.11 -8.09 -13.39
CA THR A 87 1.82 -9.14 -14.12
C THR A 87 0.91 -9.69 -15.22
N PHE A 88 1.43 -9.76 -16.45
CA PHE A 88 0.73 -10.37 -17.57
C PHE A 88 1.22 -11.80 -17.78
N TRP A 89 0.30 -12.74 -17.80
CA TRP A 89 0.57 -14.14 -18.10
C TRP A 89 0.13 -14.45 -19.52
N SER A 90 1.04 -15.02 -20.32
CA SER A 90 0.69 -15.54 -21.64
C SER A 90 0.14 -16.96 -21.50
N THR A 91 -0.91 -17.28 -22.25
CA THR A 91 -1.48 -18.63 -22.30
C THR A 91 -0.62 -19.61 -23.10
N ALA A 92 0.25 -19.10 -23.97
CA ALA A 92 1.22 -19.88 -24.74
C ALA A 92 2.64 -19.32 -24.55
N PRO A 93 3.69 -20.17 -24.57
CA PRO A 93 5.06 -19.70 -24.49
C PRO A 93 5.39 -18.70 -25.60
N VAL A 94 6.05 -17.61 -25.25
CA VAL A 94 6.62 -16.66 -26.22
C VAL A 94 7.92 -17.26 -26.72
N THR A 95 7.96 -17.72 -27.98
CA THR A 95 9.08 -18.49 -28.53
C THR A 95 9.83 -17.78 -29.67
N GLU A 96 9.11 -17.15 -30.59
CA GLU A 96 9.71 -16.59 -31.81
C GLU A 96 10.16 -15.14 -31.65
N ALA A 97 9.25 -14.26 -31.19
CA ALA A 97 9.48 -12.83 -31.12
C ALA A 97 8.93 -12.24 -29.82
N PRO A 98 9.51 -11.13 -29.31
CA PRO A 98 9.00 -10.46 -28.13
C PRO A 98 7.54 -10.03 -28.29
N LEU A 99 6.71 -10.34 -27.30
CA LEU A 99 5.32 -9.88 -27.23
C LEU A 99 5.26 -8.55 -26.49
N VAL A 100 4.83 -7.49 -27.18
CA VAL A 100 4.75 -6.13 -26.63
C VAL A 100 3.32 -5.77 -26.25
N ILE A 101 3.10 -5.49 -24.97
CA ILE A 101 1.87 -4.92 -24.43
C ILE A 101 2.08 -3.41 -24.35
N ARG A 102 1.31 -2.65 -25.14
CA ARG A 102 1.50 -1.19 -25.24
C ARG A 102 1.09 -0.45 -23.97
N GLY A 103 1.74 0.66 -23.70
CA GLY A 103 1.32 1.65 -22.71
C GLY A 103 -0.12 2.09 -22.96
N GLY A 104 -0.86 2.34 -21.88
CA GLY A 104 -2.28 2.66 -21.94
C GLY A 104 -3.21 1.45 -22.07
N THR A 105 -2.68 0.22 -22.08
CA THR A 105 -3.47 -1.02 -22.03
C THR A 105 -4.34 -1.01 -20.78
N ARG A 106 -5.64 -1.23 -20.97
CA ARG A 106 -6.60 -1.19 -19.87
C ARG A 106 -6.65 -2.55 -19.17
N VAL A 107 -6.50 -2.53 -17.85
CA VAL A 107 -6.75 -3.67 -16.98
C VAL A 107 -7.80 -3.27 -15.95
N ALA A 108 -8.46 -4.22 -15.31
CA ALA A 108 -9.48 -3.93 -14.32
C ALA A 108 -9.48 -4.97 -13.20
N THR A 109 -9.94 -4.57 -12.02
CA THR A 109 -10.26 -5.50 -10.95
C THR A 109 -11.43 -6.40 -11.35
N LEU A 110 -11.61 -7.52 -10.63
CA LEU A 110 -12.79 -8.34 -10.79
C LEU A 110 -14.02 -7.56 -10.34
N ARG A 111 -15.04 -7.51 -11.19
CA ARG A 111 -16.37 -7.03 -10.80
C ARG A 111 -17.02 -8.09 -9.92
N THR A 112 -17.50 -7.70 -8.75
CA THR A 112 -18.30 -8.56 -7.87
C THR A 112 -19.76 -8.13 -7.91
N GLU A 113 -20.65 -8.82 -7.19
CA GLU A 113 -22.05 -8.39 -7.08
C GLU A 113 -22.19 -7.06 -6.32
N THR A 114 -21.24 -6.75 -5.42
CA THR A 114 -21.26 -5.58 -4.54
C THR A 114 -20.34 -4.45 -4.99
N GLU A 115 -19.38 -4.72 -5.88
CA GLU A 115 -18.36 -3.74 -6.29
C GLU A 115 -18.20 -3.70 -7.81
N GLU A 116 -18.28 -2.49 -8.36
CA GLU A 116 -17.94 -2.24 -9.76
C GLU A 116 -16.44 -2.42 -10.01
N ALA A 117 -16.08 -2.83 -11.23
CA ALA A 117 -14.69 -2.98 -11.61
C ALA A 117 -13.99 -1.61 -11.70
N VAL A 118 -12.86 -1.49 -11.02
CA VAL A 118 -11.99 -0.32 -11.09
C VAL A 118 -11.01 -0.52 -12.23
N SER A 119 -11.06 0.38 -13.23
CA SER A 119 -10.17 0.31 -14.39
C SER A 119 -8.86 1.04 -14.16
N PHE A 120 -7.76 0.39 -14.50
CA PHE A 120 -6.41 0.93 -14.53
C PHE A 120 -5.87 0.95 -15.97
N ARG A 121 -4.75 1.65 -16.18
CA ARG A 121 -4.00 1.65 -17.44
C ARG A 121 -2.53 1.42 -17.16
N THR A 122 -1.84 0.72 -18.05
CA THR A 122 -0.39 0.59 -17.98
C THR A 122 0.29 1.94 -18.23
N ASP A 123 1.29 2.28 -17.42
CA ASP A 123 2.04 3.55 -17.53
C ASP A 123 3.00 3.56 -18.74
N GLY A 124 3.40 2.39 -19.25
CA GLY A 124 4.32 2.24 -20.37
C GLY A 124 4.21 0.87 -21.06
N ASP A 125 5.01 0.69 -22.11
CA ASP A 125 5.11 -0.59 -22.83
C ASP A 125 5.75 -1.65 -21.92
N VAL A 126 5.16 -2.85 -21.90
CA VAL A 126 5.69 -4.05 -21.23
C VAL A 126 6.03 -5.06 -22.31
N THR A 127 7.24 -5.61 -22.27
CA THR A 127 7.71 -6.58 -23.28
C THR A 127 7.99 -7.93 -22.64
N MET A 128 7.32 -8.97 -23.14
CA MET A 128 7.63 -10.36 -22.78
C MET A 128 8.62 -10.91 -23.79
N VAL A 129 9.83 -11.26 -23.36
CA VAL A 129 10.92 -11.69 -24.23
C VAL A 129 11.02 -13.23 -24.21
N PRO A 130 11.23 -13.90 -25.37
CA PRO A 130 11.49 -15.34 -25.40
C PRO A 130 12.86 -15.65 -24.79
N GLY A 131 12.88 -16.42 -23.70
CA GLY A 131 14.10 -16.91 -23.05
C GLY A 131 14.00 -18.40 -22.75
N PRO A 132 14.16 -19.28 -23.75
CA PRO A 132 14.19 -20.72 -23.49
C PRO A 132 15.37 -21.09 -22.60
N LEU A 133 15.19 -22.12 -21.78
CA LEU A 133 16.25 -22.72 -21.00
C LEU A 133 17.27 -23.37 -21.95
N ALA A 134 18.56 -23.08 -21.75
CA ALA A 134 19.67 -23.61 -22.55
C ALA A 134 20.58 -24.52 -21.74
N HIS A 135 20.84 -24.18 -20.48
CA HIS A 135 21.80 -24.86 -19.65
C HIS A 135 21.19 -25.17 -18.29
N VAL A 136 21.49 -26.35 -17.78
CA VAL A 136 21.20 -26.72 -16.40
C VAL A 136 22.53 -27.12 -15.79
N VAL A 137 22.90 -26.48 -14.70
CA VAL A 137 24.20 -26.69 -14.06
C VAL A 137 23.96 -26.88 -12.58
N THR A 138 24.69 -27.80 -11.96
CA THR A 138 24.68 -27.96 -10.50
C THR A 138 26.04 -27.61 -9.93
N GLN A 139 26.06 -26.96 -8.78
CA GLN A 139 27.29 -26.67 -8.05
C GLN A 139 27.05 -26.98 -6.58
N ASN A 140 27.80 -27.94 -6.03
CA ASN A 140 27.78 -28.16 -4.59
C ASN A 140 28.77 -27.25 -3.88
N HIS A 141 28.53 -27.00 -2.60
CA HIS A 141 29.43 -26.29 -1.72
C HIS A 141 30.79 -27.00 -1.67
N GLY A 142 31.84 -26.27 -2.06
CA GLY A 142 33.21 -26.78 -2.13
C GLY A 142 33.61 -27.39 -3.47
N ASP A 143 32.72 -27.45 -4.47
CA ASP A 143 33.10 -27.83 -5.84
C ASP A 143 33.99 -26.74 -6.47
N ASP A 144 35.13 -27.15 -7.04
CA ASP A 144 36.05 -26.25 -7.76
C ASP A 144 35.42 -25.64 -9.02
N ARG A 145 34.45 -26.33 -9.62
CA ARG A 145 33.72 -25.87 -10.80
C ARG A 145 32.29 -26.41 -10.85
N PRO A 146 31.35 -25.65 -11.42
CA PRO A 146 30.00 -26.13 -11.69
C PRO A 146 30.01 -27.33 -12.66
N GLN A 147 29.07 -28.25 -12.48
CA GLN A 147 28.88 -29.43 -13.32
C GLN A 147 27.71 -29.22 -14.28
N ASP A 148 28.00 -29.21 -15.58
CA ASP A 148 26.98 -29.14 -16.63
C ASP A 148 26.14 -30.42 -16.64
N ARG A 149 24.82 -30.26 -16.63
CA ARG A 149 23.85 -31.34 -16.76
C ARG A 149 23.35 -31.31 -18.19
N GLU A 150 23.51 -32.41 -18.91
CA GLU A 150 23.19 -32.50 -20.33
C GLU A 150 21.70 -32.21 -20.61
N PHE A 151 21.40 -30.92 -20.80
CA PHE A 151 20.13 -30.38 -21.23
C PHE A 151 20.19 -30.16 -22.74
N GLY A 152 19.17 -30.62 -23.47
CA GLY A 152 19.11 -30.48 -24.92
C GLY A 152 17.72 -30.07 -25.40
N SER A 153 17.53 -30.09 -26.72
CA SER A 153 16.28 -29.68 -27.37
C SER A 153 15.04 -30.48 -26.97
N HIS A 154 15.22 -31.65 -26.35
CA HIS A 154 14.14 -32.52 -25.87
C HIS A 154 14.06 -32.53 -24.33
N GLY A 155 14.70 -31.56 -23.66
CA GLY A 155 14.80 -31.49 -22.20
C GLY A 155 16.02 -32.22 -21.64
N MET A 156 15.90 -32.64 -20.38
CA MET A 156 16.94 -33.39 -19.66
C MET A 156 17.15 -34.78 -20.25
N ARG A 157 18.40 -35.16 -20.53
CA ARG A 157 18.73 -36.51 -21.04
C ARG A 157 18.68 -37.60 -19.99
N ALA A 158 19.00 -37.27 -18.75
CA ALA A 158 18.98 -38.18 -17.62
C ALA A 158 18.60 -37.43 -16.33
N PRO A 159 17.90 -38.08 -15.39
CA PRO A 159 17.73 -37.54 -14.05
C PRO A 159 19.08 -37.30 -13.37
N PHE A 160 19.17 -36.23 -12.58
CA PHE A 160 20.36 -35.88 -11.82
C PHE A 160 19.95 -35.38 -10.43
N PRO A 161 20.81 -35.53 -9.41
CA PRO A 161 20.54 -34.96 -8.10
C PRO A 161 20.68 -33.43 -8.17
N ALA A 162 19.64 -32.72 -7.74
CA ALA A 162 19.64 -31.26 -7.66
C ALA A 162 20.70 -30.74 -6.67
N PHE A 163 20.88 -31.46 -5.56
CA PHE A 163 21.82 -31.14 -4.48
C PHE A 163 22.65 -32.36 -4.08
N GLY A 164 23.65 -32.15 -3.22
CA GLY A 164 24.38 -33.24 -2.57
C GLY A 164 23.46 -34.12 -1.71
N SER A 165 23.96 -35.30 -1.30
CA SER A 165 23.22 -36.22 -0.42
C SER A 165 22.88 -35.62 0.94
N VAL A 166 23.67 -34.63 1.38
CA VAL A 166 23.35 -33.74 2.50
C VAL A 166 23.50 -32.31 1.98
N PRO A 167 22.40 -31.63 1.62
CA PRO A 167 22.46 -30.28 1.08
C PRO A 167 23.12 -29.30 2.04
N GLN A 168 24.00 -28.45 1.54
CA GLN A 168 24.68 -27.40 2.31
C GLN A 168 24.30 -26.01 1.79
N PRO A 169 24.34 -24.97 2.66
CA PRO A 169 24.25 -23.59 2.19
C PRO A 169 25.33 -23.31 1.12
N GLY A 170 24.89 -22.86 -0.05
CA GLY A 170 25.76 -22.63 -1.20
C GLY A 170 25.70 -23.73 -2.27
N ASP A 171 25.02 -24.84 -2.02
CA ASP A 171 24.61 -25.74 -3.11
C ASP A 171 23.59 -25.01 -4.01
N ALA A 172 23.75 -25.12 -5.32
CA ALA A 172 22.93 -24.40 -6.29
C ALA A 172 22.61 -25.23 -7.53
N VAL A 173 21.36 -25.12 -8.00
CA VAL A 173 20.96 -25.47 -9.36
C VAL A 173 20.84 -24.17 -10.15
N LEU A 174 21.69 -24.02 -11.15
CA LEU A 174 21.73 -22.85 -12.02
C LEU A 174 21.01 -23.16 -13.34
N LEU A 175 20.06 -22.30 -13.67
CA LEU A 175 19.24 -22.40 -14.89
C LEU A 175 19.66 -21.29 -15.85
N GLY A 176 20.43 -21.65 -16.86
CA GLY A 176 20.94 -20.72 -17.87
C GLY A 176 19.95 -20.57 -19.02
N LEU A 177 19.39 -19.37 -19.18
CA LEU A 177 18.51 -19.02 -20.31
C LEU A 177 19.34 -18.58 -21.52
N GLU A 178 18.86 -18.84 -22.74
CA GLU A 178 19.53 -18.37 -23.98
C GLU A 178 19.63 -16.84 -24.07
N ARG A 179 18.69 -16.14 -23.44
CA ARG A 179 18.57 -14.68 -23.46
C ARG A 179 18.16 -14.17 -22.09
N ALA A 180 18.63 -12.99 -21.75
CA ALA A 180 18.14 -12.26 -20.58
C ALA A 180 16.65 -11.92 -20.75
N VAL A 181 15.87 -12.12 -19.69
CA VAL A 181 14.42 -11.87 -19.64
C VAL A 181 14.06 -10.85 -18.54
N PRO A 182 14.57 -9.60 -18.61
CA PRO A 182 14.38 -8.62 -17.56
C PRO A 182 12.91 -8.28 -17.36
N GLY A 183 12.47 -8.19 -16.10
CA GLY A 183 11.08 -7.85 -15.75
C GLY A 183 10.04 -8.89 -16.19
N CYS A 184 10.46 -10.09 -16.58
CA CYS A 184 9.57 -11.19 -16.90
C CYS A 184 9.37 -12.10 -15.67
N ALA A 185 8.13 -12.54 -15.45
CA ALA A 185 7.90 -13.70 -14.60
C ALA A 185 8.34 -14.96 -15.36
N VAL A 186 9.13 -15.81 -14.69
CA VAL A 186 9.65 -17.05 -15.27
C VAL A 186 8.96 -18.23 -14.58
N ARG A 187 8.36 -19.12 -15.36
CA ARG A 187 7.84 -20.40 -14.88
C ARG A 187 8.83 -21.50 -15.24
N ILE A 188 9.26 -22.26 -14.24
CA ILE A 188 10.11 -23.43 -14.42
C ILE A 188 9.30 -24.63 -13.96
N GLU A 189 9.26 -25.66 -14.80
CA GLU A 189 8.60 -26.93 -14.48
C GLU A 189 9.67 -27.98 -14.24
N PHE A 190 9.62 -28.61 -13.07
CA PHE A 190 10.51 -29.70 -12.70
C PHE A 190 9.73 -31.01 -12.71
N ASP A 191 10.33 -32.05 -13.29
CA ASP A 191 9.88 -33.43 -13.17
C ASP A 191 10.95 -34.21 -12.40
N GLY A 192 10.59 -34.69 -11.21
CA GLY A 192 11.55 -35.21 -10.25
C GLY A 192 10.90 -35.96 -9.09
N ARG A 193 11.73 -36.39 -8.14
CA ARG A 193 11.30 -37.04 -6.89
C ARG A 193 11.98 -36.35 -5.72
N ILE A 194 11.20 -36.09 -4.69
CA ILE A 194 11.67 -35.48 -3.45
C ILE A 194 12.18 -36.58 -2.53
N ASP A 195 13.46 -36.53 -2.18
CA ASP A 195 14.12 -37.49 -1.27
C ASP A 195 14.47 -36.85 0.10
N GLY A 196 14.09 -35.59 0.34
CA GLY A 196 14.39 -34.85 1.56
C GLY A 196 13.59 -35.32 2.78
N VAL A 197 14.28 -35.61 3.89
CA VAL A 197 13.66 -35.98 5.18
C VAL A 197 13.69 -34.80 6.14
N GLY A 198 12.52 -34.38 6.64
CA GLY A 198 12.41 -33.33 7.67
C GLY A 198 12.37 -31.89 7.15
N VAL A 199 12.22 -31.69 5.84
CA VAL A 199 11.96 -30.38 5.23
C VAL A 199 10.45 -30.13 5.21
N ASP A 200 10.02 -28.92 5.59
CA ASP A 200 8.65 -28.48 5.37
C ASP A 200 8.46 -28.13 3.88
N PRO A 201 7.65 -28.89 3.12
CA PRO A 201 7.48 -28.62 1.69
C PRO A 201 6.82 -27.27 1.37
N GLN A 202 6.16 -26.64 2.36
CA GLN A 202 5.56 -25.31 2.20
C GLN A 202 6.53 -24.16 2.52
N ALA A 203 7.67 -24.48 3.15
CA ALA A 203 8.70 -23.52 3.49
C ALA A 203 10.10 -24.17 3.37
N PRO A 204 10.47 -24.68 2.18
CA PRO A 204 11.77 -25.30 2.01
C PRO A 204 12.89 -24.25 2.15
N PRO A 205 14.11 -24.65 2.57
CA PRO A 205 15.24 -23.74 2.74
C PRO A 205 15.88 -23.37 1.38
N LEU A 206 15.06 -23.00 0.40
CA LEU A 206 15.46 -22.58 -0.93
C LEU A 206 15.39 -21.05 -1.06
N VAL A 207 16.29 -20.50 -1.87
CA VAL A 207 16.25 -19.10 -2.29
C VAL A 207 16.30 -19.07 -3.80
N TRP A 208 15.37 -18.34 -4.42
CA TRP A 208 15.37 -18.09 -5.85
C TRP A 208 16.07 -16.76 -6.12
N GLU A 209 17.11 -16.79 -6.94
CA GLU A 209 17.87 -15.61 -7.33
C GLU A 209 18.05 -15.53 -8.84
N ALA A 210 18.18 -14.32 -9.37
CA ALA A 210 18.53 -14.06 -10.75
C ALA A 210 19.87 -13.33 -10.84
N TRP A 211 20.69 -13.75 -11.80
CA TRP A 211 21.94 -13.08 -12.14
C TRP A 211 21.72 -12.09 -13.27
N ASP A 212 22.09 -10.83 -13.05
CA ASP A 212 21.95 -9.77 -14.06
C ASP A 212 23.19 -9.58 -14.95
N GLY A 213 24.22 -10.41 -14.75
CA GLY A 213 25.55 -10.25 -15.36
C GLY A 213 26.60 -9.75 -14.38
N SER A 214 26.21 -9.21 -13.23
CA SER A 214 27.09 -8.58 -12.25
C SER A 214 26.80 -8.94 -10.80
N VAL A 215 25.52 -9.10 -10.43
CA VAL A 215 25.07 -9.43 -9.08
C VAL A 215 23.92 -10.43 -9.09
N TRP A 216 23.87 -11.26 -8.06
CA TRP A 216 22.72 -12.09 -7.75
C TRP A 216 21.72 -11.24 -6.96
N SER A 217 20.46 -11.30 -7.35
CA SER A 217 19.36 -10.62 -6.67
C SER A 217 18.23 -11.59 -6.40
N ALA A 218 17.67 -11.53 -5.19
CA ALA A 218 16.53 -12.34 -4.81
C ALA A 218 15.31 -12.07 -5.72
N CYS A 219 14.66 -13.14 -6.14
CA CYS A 219 13.44 -13.12 -6.94
C CYS A 219 12.20 -13.13 -6.04
N GLU A 220 11.17 -12.39 -6.44
CA GLU A 220 9.83 -12.57 -5.88
C GLU A 220 9.24 -13.89 -6.39
N VAL A 221 8.79 -14.75 -5.48
CA VAL A 221 8.25 -16.07 -5.79
C VAL A 221 6.74 -16.04 -5.65
N SER A 222 6.01 -16.19 -6.76
CA SER A 222 4.54 -16.21 -6.73
C SER A 222 3.97 -17.54 -6.26
N THR A 223 4.60 -18.65 -6.67
CA THR A 223 4.18 -20.03 -6.34
C THR A 223 5.41 -20.91 -6.43
N ASP A 224 5.65 -21.70 -5.38
CA ASP A 224 6.69 -22.74 -5.36
C ASP A 224 6.04 -24.06 -4.95
N GLU A 225 5.95 -24.98 -5.90
CA GLU A 225 5.41 -26.34 -5.69
C GLU A 225 6.52 -27.39 -5.66
N THR A 226 7.78 -26.96 -5.64
CA THR A 226 8.92 -27.89 -5.71
C THR A 226 9.09 -28.69 -4.42
N GLY A 227 8.56 -28.21 -3.30
CA GLY A 227 8.69 -28.88 -2.00
C GLY A 227 10.12 -28.96 -1.49
N GLY A 228 11.05 -28.17 -2.04
CA GLY A 228 12.49 -28.24 -1.76
C GLY A 228 13.33 -28.84 -2.89
N LEU A 229 12.68 -29.26 -4.00
CA LEU A 229 13.18 -30.06 -5.13
C LEU A 229 13.74 -31.43 -4.73
#